data_AF-A0A0F9JDN8-F1
#
_entry.id   AF-A0A0F9JDN8-F1
#
_cell.length_a   1.000
_cell.length_b   1.000
_cell.length_c   1.000
_cell.angle_alpha   90.00
_cell.angle_beta   90.00
_cell.angle_gamma   90.00
#
_symmetry.space_group_name_H-M   'P 1'
#
loop_
_entity.id
_entity.type
_entity.pdbx_description
1 polymer ?
#
loop_
_entity_poly.entity_id
_entity_poly.type
_entity_poly.pdbx_seq_one_letter_code
_entity_poly.pdbx_strand_id
1 'polypeptide(L)'
;MIVMNKAQNSENNSDKLQMLGYGLLKISEISLEGKFDIEFQKGIGVPLIQNILELYKKEIINKRQGNSIIPLDHFTIFIQFFKNNENGISVIIYMEEKERSVNFPKLYFLSKRITKKVLSNAPISEVLNIFENEIEIPREEGIIAIFIIGSAGSPFISKINKKRSNIAEHEVHI
;
A
#
# COMPACT_ATOMS: atom_id res chain seq x y z
N MET A 1 -21.21 -17.03 11.88
CA MET A 1 -21.33 -16.79 10.43
C MET A 1 -21.82 -15.36 10.27
N ILE A 2 -20.91 -14.40 10.11
CA ILE A 2 -21.29 -13.00 9.92
C ILE A 2 -21.52 -12.83 8.43
N VAL A 3 -22.79 -12.69 8.06
CA VAL A 3 -23.21 -12.38 6.69
C VAL A 3 -22.89 -10.91 6.45
N MET A 4 -21.86 -10.63 5.65
CA MET A 4 -21.60 -9.28 5.14
C MET A 4 -22.75 -8.91 4.21
N ASN A 5 -23.66 -8.06 4.68
CA ASN A 5 -24.61 -7.39 3.82
C ASN A 5 -23.81 -6.56 2.81
N LYS A 6 -24.00 -6.85 1.52
CA LYS A 6 -23.49 -6.05 0.42
C LYS A 6 -23.96 -4.61 0.61
N ALA A 7 -23.06 -3.73 1.04
CA ALA A 7 -23.28 -2.30 0.99
C ALA A 7 -23.57 -1.94 -0.47
N GLN A 8 -24.78 -1.44 -0.70
CA GLN A 8 -25.26 -1.05 -2.01
C GLN A 8 -24.40 0.10 -2.54
N ASN A 9 -23.96 -0.08 -3.78
CA ASN A 9 -23.30 0.89 -4.63
C ASN A 9 -23.96 2.28 -4.50
N SER A 10 -23.22 3.24 -3.95
CA SER A 10 -23.39 4.62 -4.36
C SER A 10 -22.79 4.75 -5.76
N GLU A 11 -23.66 4.79 -6.77
CA GLU A 11 -23.36 5.28 -8.11
C GLU A 11 -22.84 6.71 -8.03
N ASN A 12 -21.54 6.87 -7.83
CA ASN A 12 -20.81 8.07 -8.19
C ASN A 12 -19.55 7.59 -8.89
N ASN A 13 -19.38 8.06 -10.11
CA ASN A 13 -18.32 7.73 -11.05
C ASN A 13 -16.93 8.01 -10.44
N SER A 14 -16.43 7.08 -9.63
CA SER A 14 -15.10 7.15 -9.05
C SER A 14 -14.21 6.36 -10.00
N ASP A 15 -13.58 7.07 -10.93
CA ASP A 15 -12.45 6.56 -11.73
C ASP A 15 -11.25 6.20 -10.85
N LYS A 16 -11.41 5.97 -9.55
CA LYS A 16 -10.34 5.62 -8.63
C LYS A 16 -10.17 4.11 -8.56
N LEU A 17 -8.95 3.68 -8.32
CA LEU A 17 -8.65 2.31 -7.94
C LEU A 17 -9.14 2.07 -6.51
N GLN A 18 -10.03 1.11 -6.31
CA GLN A 18 -10.34 0.65 -4.97
C GLN A 18 -9.18 -0.23 -4.49
N MET A 19 -8.65 0.02 -3.29
CA MET A 19 -7.56 -0.75 -2.70
C MET A 19 -7.74 -0.83 -1.19
N LEU A 20 -7.47 -1.96 -0.57
CA LEU A 20 -7.48 -2.10 0.89
C LEU A 20 -6.31 -1.34 1.55
N GLY A 21 -5.19 -1.22 0.83
CA GLY A 21 -4.06 -0.44 1.28
C GLY A 21 -3.01 -0.22 0.21
N TYR A 22 -2.10 0.71 0.47
CA TYR A 22 -0.95 1.00 -0.39
C TYR A 22 0.23 1.53 0.41
N GLY A 23 1.43 1.46 -0.16
CA GLY A 23 2.63 2.05 0.42
C GLY A 23 3.70 2.35 -0.62
N LEU A 24 4.54 3.33 -0.30
CA LEU A 24 5.74 3.67 -1.06
C LEU A 24 6.95 3.42 -0.19
N LEU A 25 7.94 2.77 -0.78
CA LEU A 25 9.19 2.41 -0.15
C LEU A 25 10.35 2.77 -1.05
N LYS A 26 11.50 2.96 -0.41
CA LYS A 26 12.77 3.18 -1.07
C LYS A 26 13.74 2.09 -0.62
N ILE A 27 14.34 1.38 -1.57
CA ILE A 27 15.48 0.52 -1.30
C ILE A 27 16.75 1.29 -1.65
N SER A 28 17.53 1.66 -0.65
CA SER A 28 18.85 2.28 -0.76
C SER A 28 19.95 1.21 -0.68
N GLU A 29 21.20 1.57 -0.96
CA GLU A 29 22.38 0.70 -0.73
C GLU A 29 22.28 -0.68 -1.42
N ILE A 30 21.86 -0.72 -2.69
CA ILE A 30 21.60 -1.93 -3.51
C ILE A 30 22.76 -2.95 -3.47
N SER A 31 24.01 -2.50 -3.31
CA SER A 31 25.21 -3.34 -3.25
C SER A 31 25.47 -4.04 -1.90
N LEU A 32 24.80 -3.62 -0.81
CA LEU A 32 24.97 -4.13 0.56
C LEU A 32 23.71 -4.85 1.05
N GLU A 33 23.18 -5.74 0.21
CA GLU A 33 21.86 -6.38 0.37
C GLU A 33 20.65 -5.44 0.37
N GLY A 34 20.83 -4.12 0.33
CA GLY A 34 19.77 -3.11 0.25
C GLY A 34 19.08 -2.82 1.59
N LYS A 35 19.11 -1.57 2.05
CA LYS A 35 18.26 -1.13 3.17
C LYS A 35 16.94 -0.62 2.60
N PHE A 36 15.82 -0.93 3.27
CA PHE A 36 14.53 -0.40 2.86
C PHE A 36 14.02 0.60 3.88
N ASP A 37 13.50 1.70 3.36
CA ASP A 37 12.85 2.75 4.11
C ASP A 37 11.39 2.85 3.65
N ILE A 38 10.46 2.87 4.59
CA ILE A 38 9.04 3.09 4.31
C ILE A 38 8.82 4.60 4.30
N GLU A 39 8.65 5.17 3.12
CA GLU A 39 8.39 6.61 2.96
C GLU A 39 6.97 6.95 3.46
N PHE A 40 5.99 6.11 3.13
CA PHE A 40 4.68 6.12 3.76
C PHE A 40 3.91 4.83 3.46
N GLN A 41 2.86 4.61 4.24
CA GLN A 41 1.90 3.54 4.02
C GLN A 41 0.50 3.94 4.53
N LYS A 42 -0.53 3.30 3.98
CA LYS A 42 -1.92 3.45 4.41
C LYS A 42 -2.65 2.14 4.21
N GLY A 43 -3.28 1.61 5.27
CA GLY A 43 -4.07 0.37 5.20
C GLY A 43 -3.27 -0.93 5.08
N ILE A 44 -1.95 -0.87 4.87
CA ILE A 44 -1.02 -1.99 4.99
C ILE A 44 -0.22 -1.76 6.28
N GLY A 45 0.12 -2.80 7.02
CA GLY A 45 0.97 -2.71 8.21
C GLY A 45 2.43 -3.00 7.90
N VAL A 46 3.32 -2.39 8.67
CA VAL A 46 4.78 -2.55 8.57
C VAL A 46 5.21 -4.03 8.62
N PRO A 47 4.67 -4.90 9.50
CA PRO A 47 5.11 -6.30 9.53
C PRO A 47 4.84 -7.05 8.23
N LEU A 48 3.70 -6.78 7.57
CA LEU A 48 3.38 -7.39 6.27
C LEU A 48 4.35 -6.91 5.19
N ILE A 49 4.63 -5.61 5.16
CA ILE A 49 5.63 -5.01 4.27
C ILE A 49 7.00 -5.66 4.46
N GLN A 50 7.45 -5.84 5.70
CA GLN A 50 8.74 -6.45 6.02
C GLN A 50 8.81 -7.89 5.50
N ASN A 51 7.79 -8.70 5.78
CA ASN A 51 7.71 -10.09 5.29
C ASN A 51 7.77 -10.15 3.75
N ILE A 52 7.05 -9.26 3.07
CA ILE A 52 7.06 -9.17 1.61
C ILE A 52 8.47 -8.85 1.11
N LEU A 53 9.13 -7.85 1.71
CA LEU A 53 10.47 -7.47 1.29
C LEU A 53 11.46 -8.59 1.56
N GLU A 54 11.43 -9.27 2.70
CA GLU A 54 12.32 -10.40 2.96
C GLU A 54 12.25 -11.48 1.88
N LEU A 55 11.03 -11.79 1.41
CA LEU A 55 10.81 -12.80 0.38
C LEU A 55 11.23 -12.32 -1.03
N TYR A 56 10.96 -11.06 -1.37
CA TYR A 56 11.09 -10.56 -2.76
C TYR A 56 12.29 -9.62 -2.99
N LYS A 57 13.03 -9.24 -1.95
CA LYS A 57 14.14 -8.27 -2.02
C LYS A 57 15.19 -8.64 -3.07
N LYS A 58 15.60 -9.91 -3.11
CA LYS A 58 16.58 -10.39 -4.11
C LYS A 58 16.07 -10.21 -5.54
N GLU A 59 14.78 -10.47 -5.78
CA GLU A 59 14.19 -10.26 -7.09
C GLU A 59 14.18 -8.77 -7.47
N ILE A 60 13.74 -7.92 -6.54
CA ILE A 60 13.62 -6.47 -6.73
C ILE A 60 14.99 -5.84 -7.03
N ILE A 61 16.02 -6.20 -6.26
CA ILE A 61 17.39 -5.66 -6.38
C ILE A 61 18.05 -6.02 -7.72
N ASN A 62 17.77 -7.22 -8.24
CA ASN A 62 18.43 -7.74 -9.43
C ASN A 62 17.80 -7.27 -10.75
N LYS A 63 16.66 -6.56 -10.70
CA LYS A 63 15.92 -6.12 -11.88
C LYS A 63 15.89 -4.58 -11.97
N ARG A 64 15.90 -4.05 -13.20
CA ARG A 64 15.76 -2.59 -13.44
C ARG A 64 14.35 -2.09 -13.18
N GLN A 65 13.36 -2.91 -13.47
CA GLN A 65 11.95 -2.64 -13.19
C GLN A 65 11.21 -3.97 -13.20
N GLY A 66 10.03 -4.00 -12.61
CA GLY A 66 9.18 -5.18 -12.67
C GLY A 66 7.97 -5.07 -11.76
N ASN A 67 7.22 -6.16 -11.74
CA ASN A 67 6.07 -6.33 -10.90
C ASN A 67 6.00 -7.75 -10.36
N SER A 68 5.45 -7.90 -9.15
CA SER A 68 5.18 -9.19 -8.52
C SER A 68 3.74 -9.17 -8.00
N ILE A 69 3.07 -10.31 -8.13
CA ILE A 69 1.71 -10.52 -7.63
C ILE A 69 1.77 -11.64 -6.62
N ILE A 70 1.35 -11.36 -5.39
CA ILE A 70 1.42 -12.30 -4.28
C ILE A 70 -0.02 -12.60 -3.83
N PRO A 71 -0.60 -13.72 -4.27
CA PRO A 71 -1.90 -14.14 -3.76
C PRO A 71 -1.71 -14.64 -2.32
N LEU A 72 -2.49 -14.08 -1.39
CA LEU A 72 -2.62 -14.56 -0.01
C LEU A 72 -4.03 -15.11 0.18
N ASP A 73 -4.41 -15.50 1.40
CA ASP A 73 -5.67 -16.19 1.63
C ASP A 73 -6.89 -15.31 1.31
N HIS A 74 -6.90 -14.08 1.84
CA HIS A 74 -8.01 -13.14 1.72
C HIS A 74 -7.73 -11.93 0.82
N PHE A 75 -6.46 -11.69 0.50
CA PHE A 75 -6.03 -10.52 -0.26
C PHE A 75 -4.93 -10.88 -1.25
N THR A 76 -4.73 -10.01 -2.24
CA THR A 76 -3.65 -10.08 -3.20
C THR A 76 -2.79 -8.83 -3.04
N ILE A 77 -1.47 -9.03 -2.97
CA ILE A 77 -0.51 -7.94 -2.95
C ILE A 77 0.08 -7.74 -4.34
N PHE A 78 0.07 -6.51 -4.81
CA PHE A 78 0.73 -6.08 -6.04
C PHE A 78 1.93 -5.25 -5.68
N ILE A 79 3.10 -5.66 -6.16
CA ILE A 79 4.35 -4.92 -6.00
C ILE A 79 4.74 -4.41 -7.36
N GLN A 80 5.08 -3.12 -7.44
CA GLN A 80 5.74 -2.54 -8.59
C GLN A 80 7.03 -1.89 -8.16
N PHE A 81 8.11 -2.12 -8.90
CA PHE A 81 9.40 -1.58 -8.55
C PHE A 81 10.13 -1.03 -9.77
N PHE A 82 10.86 0.06 -9.54
CA PHE A 82 11.57 0.83 -10.56
C PHE A 82 12.91 1.27 -10.01
N LYS A 83 13.98 0.84 -10.67
CA LYS A 83 15.35 1.25 -10.34
C LYS A 83 15.56 2.68 -10.81
N ASN A 84 15.99 3.51 -9.88
CA ASN A 84 16.38 4.89 -10.11
C ASN A 84 17.90 4.92 -10.24
N ASN A 85 18.43 5.52 -11.30
CA ASN A 85 19.86 5.42 -11.64
C ASN A 85 20.80 5.87 -10.50
N GLU A 86 20.36 6.81 -9.66
CA GLU A 86 21.16 7.35 -8.53
C GLU A 86 20.42 7.28 -7.17
N ASN A 87 19.11 7.00 -7.16
CA ASN A 87 18.24 7.15 -5.98
C ASN A 87 17.73 5.81 -5.39
N GLY A 88 18.39 4.70 -5.68
CA GLY A 88 17.97 3.38 -5.19
C GLY A 88 16.83 2.77 -6.03
N ILE A 89 15.93 2.01 -5.41
CA ILE A 89 14.76 1.42 -6.07
C ILE A 89 13.51 1.94 -5.40
N SER A 90 12.61 2.55 -6.17
CA SER A 90 11.27 2.85 -5.70
C SER A 90 10.42 1.59 -5.76
N VAL A 91 9.81 1.22 -4.64
CA VAL A 91 8.91 0.06 -4.53
C VAL A 91 7.57 0.56 -4.08
N ILE A 92 6.52 0.17 -4.80
CA ILE A 92 5.15 0.57 -4.51
C ILE A 92 4.35 -0.71 -4.30
N ILE A 93 3.67 -0.78 -3.16
CA ILE A 93 2.88 -1.93 -2.75
C ILE A 93 1.41 -1.51 -2.76
N TYR A 94 0.56 -2.38 -3.30
CA TYR A 94 -0.89 -2.25 -3.27
C TYR A 94 -1.49 -3.54 -2.74
N MET A 95 -2.57 -3.42 -1.97
CA MET A 95 -3.29 -4.56 -1.41
C MET A 95 -4.76 -4.46 -1.82
N GLU A 96 -5.31 -5.56 -2.33
CA GLU A 96 -6.71 -5.67 -2.73
C GLU A 96 -7.31 -6.99 -2.26
N GLU A 97 -8.63 -7.06 -2.15
CA GLU A 97 -9.37 -8.31 -1.94
C GLU A 97 -9.11 -9.31 -3.08
N LYS A 98 -8.92 -10.57 -2.73
CA LYS A 98 -8.57 -11.63 -3.70
C LYS A 98 -9.61 -11.83 -4.80
N GLU A 99 -10.88 -11.60 -4.49
CA GLU A 99 -12.01 -11.85 -5.38
C GLU A 99 -12.28 -10.70 -6.37
N ARG A 100 -11.61 -9.56 -6.21
CA ARG A 100 -11.79 -8.39 -7.09
C ARG A 100 -10.83 -8.39 -8.27
N SER A 101 -11.34 -7.99 -9.43
CA SER A 101 -10.50 -7.80 -10.62
C SER A 101 -9.78 -6.45 -10.56
N VAL A 102 -8.44 -6.49 -10.58
CA VAL A 102 -7.61 -5.28 -10.57
C VAL A 102 -7.30 -4.83 -11.99
N ASN A 103 -7.44 -3.53 -12.25
CA ASN A 103 -7.01 -2.92 -13.51
C ASN A 103 -5.48 -2.73 -13.49
N PHE A 104 -4.75 -3.77 -13.89
CA PHE A 104 -3.29 -3.78 -13.93
C PHE A 104 -2.66 -2.63 -14.75
N PRO A 105 -3.15 -2.31 -15.97
CA PRO A 105 -2.63 -1.16 -16.72
C PRO A 105 -2.72 0.15 -15.93
N LYS A 106 -3.87 0.42 -15.29
CA LYS A 106 -4.07 1.64 -14.50
C LYS A 106 -3.11 1.71 -13.31
N LEU A 107 -2.93 0.58 -12.62
CA LEU A 107 -2.01 0.44 -11.49
C LEU A 107 -0.54 0.66 -11.90
N TYR A 108 -0.17 0.17 -13.09
CA TYR A 108 1.15 0.43 -13.69
C TYR A 108 1.38 1.89 -14.04
N PHE A 109 0.43 2.53 -14.73
CA PHE A 109 0.55 3.95 -15.08
C PHE A 109 0.59 4.85 -13.84
N LEU A 110 -0.21 4.54 -12.83
CA LEU A 110 -0.17 5.21 -11.54
C LEU A 110 1.23 5.13 -10.92
N SER A 111 1.78 3.92 -10.81
CA SER A 111 3.10 3.68 -10.22
C SER A 111 4.23 4.39 -10.98
N LYS A 112 4.15 4.41 -12.31
CA LYS A 112 5.11 5.14 -13.16
C LYS A 112 5.04 6.65 -12.90
N ARG A 113 3.84 7.21 -12.74
CA ARG A 113 3.64 8.65 -12.45
C ARG A 113 4.17 9.00 -11.06
N ILE A 114 3.90 8.18 -10.06
CA ILE A 114 4.45 8.32 -8.70
C ILE A 114 5.98 8.30 -8.75
N THR A 115 6.56 7.28 -9.38
CA THR A 115 8.02 7.13 -9.48
C THR A 115 8.65 8.34 -10.17
N LYS A 116 8.04 8.85 -11.25
CA LYS A 116 8.52 10.07 -11.92
C LYS A 116 8.54 11.28 -10.98
N LYS A 117 7.53 11.42 -10.12
CA LYS A 117 7.46 12.51 -9.13
C LYS A 117 8.49 12.36 -8.02
N VAL A 118 8.69 11.15 -7.52
CA VAL A 118 9.76 10.84 -6.56
C VAL A 118 11.13 11.16 -7.16
N LEU A 119 11.38 10.78 -8.42
CA LEU A 119 12.61 11.06 -9.14
C LEU A 119 12.88 12.56 -9.35
N SER A 120 11.83 13.38 -9.43
CA SER A 120 11.97 14.84 -9.49
C SER A 120 12.22 15.49 -8.12
N ASN A 121 12.47 14.70 -7.07
CA ASN A 121 12.60 15.16 -5.68
C ASN A 121 11.42 16.03 -5.22
N ALA A 122 10.21 15.72 -5.71
CA ALA A 122 9.01 16.42 -5.28
C ALA A 122 8.75 16.16 -3.78
N PRO A 123 8.16 17.12 -3.05
CA PRO A 123 7.75 16.92 -1.68
C PRO A 123 6.84 15.69 -1.54
N ILE A 124 6.98 14.94 -0.44
CA ILE A 124 6.18 13.72 -0.21
C ILE A 124 4.68 14.01 -0.21
N SER A 125 4.26 15.22 0.20
CA SER A 125 2.87 15.67 0.14
C SER A 125 2.29 15.68 -1.28
N GLU A 126 3.08 16.05 -2.29
CA GLU A 126 2.64 15.97 -3.70
C GLU A 126 2.46 14.53 -4.15
N VAL A 127 3.34 13.63 -3.71
CA VAL A 127 3.24 12.20 -4.01
C VAL A 127 1.98 11.63 -3.36
N LEU A 128 1.73 11.95 -2.08
CA LEU A 128 0.53 11.55 -1.36
C LEU A 128 -0.75 12.03 -2.03
N ASN A 129 -0.78 13.27 -2.53
CA ASN A 129 -1.93 13.79 -3.27
C ASN A 129 -2.27 12.95 -4.51
N ILE A 130 -1.26 12.39 -5.21
CA ILE A 130 -1.50 11.48 -6.34
C ILE A 130 -2.20 10.21 -5.86
N PHE A 131 -1.75 9.62 -4.75
CA PHE A 131 -2.40 8.45 -4.17
C PHE A 131 -3.84 8.75 -3.73
N GLU A 132 -4.10 9.88 -3.06
CA GLU A 132 -5.44 10.21 -2.55
C GLU A 132 -6.44 10.58 -3.66
N ASN A 133 -5.94 11.10 -4.78
CA ASN A 133 -6.77 11.40 -5.95
C ASN A 133 -7.12 10.16 -6.77
N GLU A 134 -6.30 9.11 -6.71
CA GLU A 134 -6.38 7.97 -7.65
C GLU A 134 -6.74 6.66 -6.97
N ILE A 135 -6.56 6.58 -5.65
CA ILE A 135 -6.86 5.40 -4.85
C ILE A 135 -7.88 5.74 -3.78
N GLU A 136 -8.92 4.94 -3.75
CA GLU A 136 -9.94 4.96 -2.71
C GLU A 136 -9.78 3.73 -1.83
N ILE A 137 -9.60 3.95 -0.51
CA ILE A 137 -9.65 2.85 0.45
C ILE A 137 -11.11 2.71 0.90
N PRO A 138 -11.80 1.59 0.56
CA PRO A 138 -13.22 1.40 0.89
C PRO A 138 -13.51 1.68 2.36
N ARG A 139 -14.59 2.38 2.67
CA ARG A 139 -14.99 2.72 4.04
C ARG A 139 -16.38 2.18 4.28
N GLU A 140 -16.57 1.53 5.42
CA GLU A 140 -17.90 1.12 5.89
C GLU A 140 -18.40 2.12 6.93
N GLU A 141 -19.66 2.52 6.82
CA GLU A 141 -20.30 3.40 7.79
C GLU A 141 -20.38 2.71 9.17
N GLY A 142 -20.08 3.45 10.23
CA GLY A 142 -20.05 2.92 11.60
C GLY A 142 -18.74 2.23 12.01
N ILE A 143 -17.86 1.85 11.08
CA ILE A 143 -16.53 1.29 11.41
C ILE A 143 -15.54 2.43 11.71
N ILE A 144 -15.17 2.55 12.99
CA ILE A 144 -14.24 3.58 13.49
C ILE A 144 -12.78 3.18 13.36
N ALA A 145 -12.49 1.88 13.39
CA ALA A 145 -11.15 1.37 13.16
C ALA A 145 -11.17 -0.10 12.70
N ILE A 146 -10.18 -0.50 11.92
CA ILE A 146 -9.92 -1.91 11.59
C ILE A 146 -8.48 -2.19 12.00
N PHE A 147 -8.33 -3.17 12.88
CA PHE A 147 -7.04 -3.75 13.24
C PHE A 147 -7.04 -5.21 12.81
N ILE A 148 -6.15 -5.59 11.90
CA ILE A 148 -5.82 -7.00 11.71
C ILE A 148 -4.56 -7.23 12.52
N ILE A 149 -4.62 -8.11 13.49
CA ILE A 149 -3.52 -8.35 14.43
C ILE A 149 -3.01 -9.76 14.19
N GLY A 150 -1.68 -9.92 14.11
CA GLY A 150 -1.07 -11.25 14.07
C GLY A 150 -1.21 -11.99 15.39
N SER A 151 -0.92 -13.29 15.36
CA SER A 151 -0.95 -14.14 16.56
C SER A 151 -0.04 -13.66 17.69
N ALA A 152 0.98 -12.85 17.37
CA ALA A 152 1.89 -12.23 18.32
C ALA A 152 1.44 -10.85 18.86
N GLY A 153 0.25 -10.36 18.52
CA GLY A 153 -0.26 -9.07 18.99
C GLY A 153 0.13 -7.86 18.13
N SER A 154 0.96 -8.04 17.09
CA SER A 154 1.39 -6.94 16.20
C SER A 154 0.35 -6.64 15.10
N PRO A 155 -0.01 -5.37 14.84
CA PRO A 155 -0.99 -5.02 13.81
C PRO A 155 -0.43 -5.19 12.39
N PHE A 156 -1.04 -6.07 11.60
CA PHE A 156 -0.86 -6.21 10.16
C PHE A 156 -1.63 -5.17 9.33
N ILE A 157 -2.70 -4.60 9.88
CA ILE A 157 -3.45 -3.48 9.30
C ILE A 157 -3.89 -2.58 10.44
N SER A 158 -3.75 -1.26 10.29
CA SER A 158 -4.41 -0.29 11.15
C SER A 158 -5.12 0.78 10.31
N LYS A 159 -6.39 1.03 10.64
CA LYS A 159 -7.19 2.10 10.04
C LYS A 159 -7.96 2.77 11.15
N ILE A 160 -7.91 4.10 11.24
CA ILE A 160 -8.66 4.89 12.23
C ILE A 160 -9.44 5.99 11.50
N ASN A 161 -10.71 6.16 11.87
CA ASN A 161 -11.56 7.20 11.32
C ASN A 161 -11.19 8.58 11.90
N LYS A 162 -10.55 9.42 11.08
CA LYS A 162 -10.07 10.77 11.46
C LYS A 162 -11.19 11.73 11.91
N LYS A 163 -12.47 11.45 11.64
CA LYS A 163 -13.60 12.26 12.16
C LYS A 163 -13.81 12.10 13.68
N ARG A 164 -13.12 11.16 14.31
CA ARG A 164 -13.03 11.02 15.77
C ARG A 164 -11.56 11.07 16.20
N SER A 165 -10.99 12.28 16.13
CA SER A 165 -9.57 12.59 16.39
C SER A 165 -9.05 12.10 17.75
N ASN A 166 -9.92 11.96 18.76
CA ASN A 166 -9.51 11.48 20.08
C ASN A 166 -8.89 10.07 20.07
N ILE A 167 -9.19 9.21 19.08
CA ILE A 167 -8.58 7.87 18.95
C ILE A 167 -7.33 7.90 18.04
N ALA A 168 -7.22 8.90 17.17
CA ALA A 168 -6.08 9.03 16.26
C ALA A 168 -4.83 9.64 16.94
N GLU A 169 -5.02 10.39 18.03
CA GLU A 169 -3.95 11.04 18.79
C GLU A 169 -3.45 10.22 19.99
N HIS A 170 -4.22 9.22 20.44
CA HIS A 170 -3.75 8.26 21.43
C HIS A 170 -3.14 7.09 20.68
N GLU A 171 -1.86 6.83 20.91
CA GLU A 171 -1.24 5.55 20.58
C GLU A 171 -2.19 4.44 21.07
N VAL A 172 -2.71 3.64 20.15
CA VAL A 172 -3.52 2.49 20.50
C VAL A 172 -2.56 1.45 21.04
N HIS A 173 -2.34 1.47 22.36
CA HIS A 173 -1.66 0.41 23.09
C HIS A 173 -2.59 -0.80 23.13
N ILE A 174 -2.16 -1.91 22.54
CA ILE A 174 -2.83 -3.22 22.58
C ILE A 174 -2.10 -4.09 23.59
#